data_AF-A0A2P8DNH9-F1
#
_entry.id   AF-A0A2P8DNH9-F1
#
_cell.length_a   1.000
_cell.length_b   1.000
_cell.length_c   1.000
_cell.angle_alpha   90.00
_cell.angle_beta   90.00
_cell.angle_gamma   90.00
#
_symmetry.space_group_name_H-M   'P 1'
#
loop_
_entity.id
_entity.type
_entity.pdbx_description
1 polymer ?
#
loop_
_entity_poly.entity_id
_entity_poly.type
_entity_poly.pdbx_seq_one_letter_code
_entity_poly.pdbx_strand_id
1 'polypeptide(L)'
;MVFSLFLMLSCTDREVKETRLLMKSLVAGEANHIVDTVLVSNQAVTDWIERAGLDSCILGDLIMNNKLELGLFKSENFESDFLSESDYEKLCRESVVDFRFSQKHVPEDVSIVPYEYIQGLLEKFRVDGQTPEIGGIAWYSFSRPVFFQSYKYAFVYYERFTISAPMIDGGTSLLFFEKCDDGEWKLILSQMLMMT
;
A
#
# COMPACT_ATOMS: atom_id res chain seq x y z
N MET A 1 13.95 29.25 -24.13
CA MET A 1 12.99 28.50 -23.29
C MET A 1 13.39 27.04 -23.24
N VAL A 2 14.22 26.63 -22.27
CA VAL A 2 14.56 25.22 -22.02
C VAL A 2 14.82 25.08 -20.51
N PHE A 3 13.76 25.06 -19.70
CA PHE A 3 13.90 24.82 -18.25
C PHE A 3 12.78 23.97 -17.63
N SER A 4 11.75 23.59 -18.39
CA SER A 4 10.60 22.87 -17.83
C SER A 4 10.61 21.36 -18.05
N LEU A 5 11.51 20.81 -18.88
CA LEU A 5 11.52 19.38 -19.21
C LEU A 5 12.39 18.53 -18.24
N PHE A 6 13.46 19.10 -17.69
CA PHE A 6 14.38 18.37 -16.79
C PHE A 6 13.80 18.11 -15.39
N LEU A 7 12.92 18.98 -14.90
CA LEU A 7 12.30 18.83 -13.58
C LEU A 7 11.31 17.66 -13.54
N MET A 8 10.53 17.47 -14.61
CA MET A 8 9.51 16.40 -14.71
C MET A 8 10.12 14.99 -14.75
N LEU A 9 11.23 14.82 -15.46
CA LEU A 9 11.95 13.55 -15.53
C LEU A 9 12.56 13.17 -14.17
N SER A 10 13.17 14.13 -13.46
CA SER A 10 13.78 13.87 -12.15
C SER A 10 12.76 13.50 -11.06
N CYS A 11 11.56 14.10 -11.11
CA CYS A 11 10.48 13.78 -10.17
C CYS A 11 9.92 12.37 -10.42
N THR A 12 9.77 11.98 -11.69
CA THR A 12 9.26 10.65 -12.08
C THR A 12 10.26 9.56 -11.67
N ASP A 13 11.55 9.77 -11.89
CA ASP A 13 12.60 8.81 -11.51
C ASP A 13 12.71 8.65 -9.99
N ARG A 14 12.56 9.76 -9.24
CA ARG A 14 12.52 9.71 -7.78
C ARG A 14 11.31 8.94 -7.28
N GLU A 15 10.10 9.27 -7.75
CA GLU A 15 8.87 8.58 -7.33
C GLU A 15 8.97 7.06 -7.61
N VAL A 16 9.43 6.67 -8.80
CA VAL A 16 9.65 5.25 -9.15
C VAL A 16 10.60 4.56 -8.16
N LYS A 17 11.74 5.20 -7.86
CA LYS A 17 12.73 4.67 -6.92
C LYS A 17 12.14 4.52 -5.52
N GLU A 18 11.45 5.54 -5.04
CA GLU A 18 10.89 5.58 -3.69
C GLU A 18 9.74 4.58 -3.53
N THR A 19 8.88 4.45 -4.54
CA THR A 19 7.88 3.38 -4.60
C THR A 19 8.53 2.00 -4.55
N ARG A 20 9.60 1.77 -5.33
CA ARG A 20 10.30 0.46 -5.32
C ARG A 20 10.87 0.10 -3.95
N LEU A 21 11.50 1.05 -3.27
CA LEU A 21 12.02 0.84 -1.91
C LEU A 21 10.90 0.58 -0.90
N LEU A 22 9.82 1.35 -0.98
CA LEU A 22 8.68 1.18 -0.10
C LEU A 22 8.01 -0.20 -0.30
N MET A 23 7.83 -0.61 -1.56
CA MET A 23 7.27 -1.93 -1.90
C MET A 23 8.17 -3.07 -1.42
N LYS A 24 9.50 -2.89 -1.47
CA LYS A 24 10.44 -3.84 -0.87
C LYS A 24 10.19 -3.99 0.62
N SER A 25 10.03 -2.90 1.37
CA SER A 25 9.70 -2.97 2.81
C SER A 25 8.36 -3.65 3.08
N LEU A 26 7.36 -3.40 2.23
CA LEU A 26 6.01 -3.97 2.36
C LEU A 26 5.98 -5.49 2.15
N VAL A 27 6.77 -6.00 1.20
CA VAL A 27 6.76 -7.43 0.83
C VAL A 27 7.88 -8.23 1.47
N ALA A 28 8.88 -7.59 2.10
CA ALA A 28 10.02 -8.26 2.73
C ALA A 28 9.63 -9.26 3.83
N GLY A 29 8.44 -9.13 4.42
CA GLY A 29 7.92 -10.04 5.46
C GLY A 29 7.26 -11.31 4.95
N GLU A 30 7.02 -11.44 3.64
CA GLU A 30 6.25 -12.58 3.09
C GLU A 30 7.09 -13.81 2.82
N ALA A 31 8.40 -13.68 2.71
CA ALA A 31 9.31 -14.80 2.48
C ALA A 31 9.43 -15.67 3.75
N ASN A 32 8.41 -16.48 4.01
CA ASN A 32 8.42 -17.57 4.98
C ASN A 32 8.01 -18.88 4.29
N HIS A 33 8.19 -20.03 4.95
CA HIS A 33 8.02 -21.36 4.34
C HIS A 33 6.62 -21.66 3.74
N ILE A 34 5.65 -20.77 3.89
CA ILE A 34 4.28 -20.94 3.42
C ILE A 34 4.08 -20.23 2.07
N VAL A 35 4.81 -19.15 1.78
CA VAL A 35 4.63 -18.32 0.59
C VAL A 35 5.84 -18.45 -0.34
N ASP A 36 5.60 -19.00 -1.53
CA ASP A 36 6.61 -19.18 -2.57
C ASP A 36 6.53 -18.10 -3.65
N THR A 37 5.40 -17.39 -3.75
CA THR A 37 5.17 -16.42 -4.82
C THR A 37 4.48 -15.17 -4.27
N VAL A 38 5.06 -14.00 -4.57
CA VAL A 38 4.47 -12.70 -4.26
C VAL A 38 4.00 -12.02 -5.54
N LEU A 39 2.71 -11.68 -5.57
CA LEU A 39 2.05 -11.04 -6.70
C LEU A 39 1.52 -9.66 -6.30
N VAL A 40 1.64 -8.69 -7.20
CA VAL A 40 1.11 -7.33 -7.02
C VAL A 40 0.16 -7.00 -8.16
N SER A 41 -1.00 -6.43 -7.83
CA SER A 41 -1.93 -5.90 -8.83
C SER A 41 -1.27 -4.80 -9.66
N ASN A 42 -1.43 -4.86 -10.98
CA ASN A 42 -0.94 -3.83 -11.88
C ASN A 42 -1.72 -2.50 -11.74
N GLN A 43 -2.93 -2.53 -11.20
CA GLN A 43 -3.78 -1.38 -11.00
C GLN A 43 -3.83 -1.03 -9.51
N ALA A 44 -3.62 0.25 -9.22
CA ALA A 44 -3.78 0.74 -7.86
C ALA A 44 -5.24 0.70 -7.44
N VAL A 45 -5.46 0.35 -6.18
CA VAL A 45 -6.79 0.33 -5.58
C VAL A 45 -7.20 1.74 -5.15
N THR A 46 -8.38 2.16 -5.57
CA THR A 46 -8.95 3.51 -5.31
C THR A 46 -10.27 3.44 -4.55
N ASP A 47 -10.93 2.28 -4.53
CA ASP A 47 -12.23 2.03 -3.90
C ASP A 47 -12.17 2.01 -2.36
N TRP A 48 -10.98 1.97 -1.76
CA TRP A 48 -10.81 2.05 -0.31
C TRP A 48 -11.37 3.36 0.28
N ILE A 49 -11.47 4.41 -0.54
CA ILE A 49 -12.08 5.70 -0.23
C ILE A 49 -13.61 5.61 -0.22
N GLU A 50 -14.19 4.67 -0.96
CA GLU A 50 -15.64 4.44 -1.03
C GLU A 50 -16.17 3.65 0.18
N ARG A 51 -15.28 3.06 1.00
CA ARG A 51 -15.66 2.44 2.27
C ARG A 51 -16.03 3.55 3.28
N ALA A 52 -17.30 3.60 3.68
CA ALA A 52 -17.80 4.61 4.61
C ALA A 52 -16.95 4.67 5.90
N GLY A 53 -16.30 5.82 6.15
CA GLY A 53 -15.36 6.03 7.26
C GLY A 53 -13.86 6.02 6.89
N LEU A 54 -13.53 5.72 5.61
CA LEU A 54 -12.17 5.69 5.07
C LEU A 54 -11.99 6.60 3.84
N ASP A 55 -12.94 7.50 3.62
CA ASP A 55 -12.76 8.59 2.66
C ASP A 55 -11.47 9.33 3.03
N SER A 56 -10.53 9.39 2.08
CA SER A 56 -9.23 10.05 2.26
C SER A 56 -9.33 11.50 2.75
N CYS A 57 -10.42 12.21 2.43
CA CYS A 57 -10.72 13.55 2.93
C CYS A 57 -11.25 13.52 4.38
N ILE A 58 -12.03 12.50 4.76
CA ILE A 58 -12.50 12.28 6.14
C ILE A 58 -11.36 11.75 7.03
N LEU A 59 -10.42 10.97 6.49
CA LEU A 59 -9.21 10.52 7.17
C LEU A 59 -8.32 11.70 7.58
N GLY A 60 -8.21 12.72 6.74
CA GLY A 60 -7.55 13.98 7.10
C GLY A 60 -8.22 14.65 8.31
N ASP A 61 -9.54 14.74 8.30
CA ASP A 61 -10.31 15.28 9.44
C ASP A 61 -10.20 14.41 10.71
N LEU A 62 -10.15 13.08 10.57
CA LEU A 62 -10.00 12.14 11.69
C LEU A 62 -8.62 12.25 12.35
N ILE A 63 -7.56 12.39 11.54
CA ILE A 63 -6.18 12.58 12.00
C ILE A 63 -6.01 13.99 12.59
N MET A 64 -6.47 15.05 11.93
CA MET A 64 -6.31 16.43 12.41
C MET A 64 -7.09 16.76 13.67
N ASN A 65 -8.33 16.27 13.81
CA ASN A 65 -9.20 16.67 14.92
C ASN A 65 -8.99 15.83 16.19
N ASN A 66 -7.94 15.00 16.27
CA ASN A 66 -7.66 14.09 17.39
C ASN A 66 -8.88 13.21 17.77
N LYS A 67 -9.84 13.03 16.85
CA LYS A 67 -11.00 12.15 17.02
C LYS A 67 -10.67 10.69 16.73
N LEU A 68 -9.38 10.39 16.64
CA LEU A 68 -8.83 9.06 16.82
C LEU A 68 -8.68 8.69 18.32
N GLU A 69 -9.56 9.20 19.19
CA GLU A 69 -9.97 8.50 20.42
C GLU A 69 -10.84 7.26 20.12
N LEU A 70 -10.83 6.75 18.90
CA LEU A 70 -11.06 5.32 18.73
C LEU A 70 -9.87 4.64 19.41
N GLY A 71 -10.12 3.89 20.49
CA GLY A 71 -9.14 3.03 21.19
C GLY A 71 -8.48 1.93 20.33
N LEU A 72 -8.42 2.16 19.02
CA LEU A 72 -7.84 1.42 17.92
C LEU A 72 -6.39 1.89 17.60
N PHE A 73 -6.01 3.12 17.98
CA PHE A 73 -4.68 3.66 17.77
C PHE A 73 -3.82 3.50 19.02
N LYS A 74 -3.25 2.30 19.23
CA LYS A 74 -2.15 2.13 20.19
C LYS A 74 -0.82 2.37 19.49
N SER A 75 -0.43 3.64 19.41
CA SER A 75 0.95 4.03 19.14
C SER A 75 1.39 4.95 20.26
N GLU A 76 2.37 4.52 21.06
CA GLU A 76 2.90 5.30 22.20
C GLU A 76 3.56 6.63 21.77
N ASN A 77 3.73 6.90 20.46
CA ASN A 77 4.50 8.04 19.95
C ASN A 77 3.88 8.74 18.72
N PHE A 78 2.57 8.60 18.48
CA PHE A 78 1.94 9.34 17.38
C PHE A 78 1.60 10.77 17.82
N GLU A 79 2.52 11.71 17.60
CA GLU A 79 2.25 13.14 17.81
C GLU A 79 1.27 13.62 16.72
N SER A 80 0.18 14.25 17.13
CA SER A 80 -0.90 14.76 16.27
C SER A 80 -0.46 15.76 15.20
N ASP A 81 0.77 16.26 15.30
CA ASP A 81 1.26 17.43 14.56
C ASP A 81 2.23 17.05 13.42
N PHE A 82 2.37 15.76 13.10
CA PHE A 82 3.34 15.30 12.11
C PHE A 82 2.98 15.60 10.64
N LEU A 83 1.70 15.86 10.32
CA LEU A 83 1.25 16.23 8.97
C LEU A 83 0.62 17.62 8.98
N SER A 84 1.00 18.45 8.02
CA SER A 84 0.40 19.77 7.83
C SER A 84 -0.92 19.68 7.06
N GLU A 85 -1.75 20.73 7.13
CA GLU A 85 -2.97 20.88 6.29
C GLU A 85 -2.71 20.54 4.82
N SER A 86 -1.58 21.02 4.27
CA SER A 86 -1.17 20.74 2.89
C SER A 86 -0.87 19.26 2.62
N ASP A 87 -0.34 18.53 3.60
CA ASP A 87 -0.10 17.09 3.47
C ASP A 87 -1.44 16.32 3.38
N TYR A 88 -2.47 16.76 4.10
CA TYR A 88 -3.81 16.16 4.01
C TYR A 88 -4.51 16.44 2.68
N GLU A 89 -4.47 17.68 2.20
CA GLU A 89 -4.99 18.02 0.86
C GLU A 89 -4.30 17.18 -0.22
N LYS A 90 -2.99 16.96 -0.06
CA LYS A 90 -2.22 16.10 -0.94
C LYS A 90 -2.70 14.66 -0.87
N LEU A 91 -2.90 14.11 0.33
CA LEU A 91 -3.42 12.77 0.53
C LEU A 91 -4.78 12.58 -0.15
N CYS A 92 -5.74 13.48 0.09
CA CYS A 92 -7.07 13.36 -0.51
C CYS A 92 -7.01 13.43 -2.05
N ARG A 93 -6.21 14.35 -2.60
CA ARG A 93 -6.07 14.49 -4.04
C ARG A 93 -5.38 13.29 -4.69
N GLU A 94 -4.29 12.79 -4.12
CA GLU A 94 -3.44 11.79 -4.77
C GLU A 94 -3.91 10.35 -4.58
N SER A 95 -4.71 10.10 -3.54
CA SER A 95 -5.26 8.78 -3.22
C SER A 95 -6.30 8.27 -4.23
N VAL A 96 -7.00 9.17 -4.91
CA VAL A 96 -8.02 8.85 -5.95
C VAL A 96 -7.44 8.78 -7.37
N VAL A 97 -6.14 9.06 -7.54
CA VAL A 97 -5.55 9.14 -8.88
C VAL A 97 -5.25 7.75 -9.40
N ASP A 98 -5.73 7.47 -10.62
CA ASP A 98 -5.38 6.27 -11.37
C ASP A 98 -3.86 6.09 -11.43
N PHE A 99 -3.40 4.95 -10.95
CA PHE A 99 -1.98 4.61 -10.95
C PHE A 99 -1.80 3.17 -11.42
N ARG A 100 -0.81 2.96 -12.30
CA ARG A 100 -0.45 1.65 -12.81
C ARG A 100 0.95 1.27 -12.36
N PHE A 101 1.02 0.22 -11.55
CA PHE A 101 2.27 -0.42 -11.24
C PHE A 101 2.85 -1.09 -12.50
N SER A 102 4.17 -1.12 -12.55
CA SER A 102 4.97 -1.74 -13.60
C SER A 102 6.25 -2.23 -12.93
N GLN A 103 6.99 -3.12 -13.57
CA GLN A 103 8.05 -3.87 -12.90
C GLN A 103 9.10 -2.97 -12.22
N LYS A 104 9.32 -1.75 -12.73
CA LYS A 104 10.20 -0.74 -12.14
C LYS A 104 9.80 -0.30 -10.72
N HIS A 105 8.54 -0.50 -10.32
CA HIS A 105 8.00 -0.07 -9.02
C HIS A 105 8.06 -1.16 -7.94
N VAL A 106 8.46 -2.39 -8.27
CA VAL A 106 8.48 -3.52 -7.34
C VAL A 106 9.86 -4.19 -7.31
N PRO A 107 10.16 -5.01 -6.29
CA PRO A 107 11.32 -5.90 -6.28
C PRO A 107 11.33 -6.89 -7.47
N GLU A 108 12.49 -7.47 -7.79
CA GLU A 108 12.66 -8.35 -8.96
C GLU A 108 11.98 -9.71 -8.82
N ASP A 109 11.87 -10.20 -7.59
CA ASP A 109 11.21 -11.43 -7.18
C ASP A 109 9.68 -11.30 -7.08
N VAL A 110 9.14 -10.09 -7.25
CA VAL A 110 7.70 -9.81 -7.21
C VAL A 110 7.15 -9.70 -8.63
N SER A 111 6.10 -10.46 -8.93
CA SER A 111 5.44 -10.39 -10.24
C SER A 111 4.25 -9.44 -10.22
N ILE A 112 4.12 -8.62 -11.26
CA ILE A 112 2.94 -7.77 -11.46
C ILE A 112 1.94 -8.47 -12.36
N VAL A 113 0.70 -8.59 -11.89
CA VAL A 113 -0.40 -9.30 -12.57
C VAL A 113 -1.65 -8.43 -12.67
N PRO A 114 -2.49 -8.62 -13.69
CA PRO A 114 -3.80 -7.97 -13.75
C PRO A 114 -4.74 -8.51 -12.65
N TYR A 115 -5.67 -7.67 -12.18
CA TYR A 115 -6.61 -8.03 -11.10
C TYR A 115 -7.44 -9.28 -11.44
N GLU A 116 -7.83 -9.44 -12.71
CA GLU A 116 -8.61 -10.57 -13.22
C GLU A 116 -7.89 -11.91 -13.06
N TYR A 117 -6.55 -11.92 -13.08
CA TYR A 117 -5.76 -13.12 -12.86
C TYR A 117 -6.00 -13.69 -11.46
N ILE A 118 -6.05 -12.81 -10.45
CA ILE A 118 -6.25 -13.19 -9.05
C ILE A 118 -7.68 -13.59 -8.78
N GLN A 119 -8.66 -12.91 -9.37
CA GLN A 119 -10.07 -13.31 -9.28
C GLN A 119 -10.24 -14.75 -9.80
N GLY A 120 -9.61 -15.09 -10.93
CA GLY A 120 -9.61 -16.45 -11.44
C GLY A 120 -8.93 -17.48 -10.53
N LEU A 121 -7.85 -17.10 -9.83
CA LEU A 121 -7.19 -17.98 -8.84
C LEU A 121 -8.08 -18.23 -7.61
N LEU A 122 -8.68 -17.18 -7.06
CA LEU A 122 -9.57 -17.26 -5.90
C LEU A 122 -10.82 -18.08 -6.21
N GLU A 123 -11.40 -17.91 -7.40
CA GLU A 123 -12.58 -18.68 -7.83
C GLU A 123 -12.25 -20.17 -7.95
N LYS A 124 -11.13 -20.53 -8.57
CA LYS A 124 -10.66 -21.93 -8.64
C LYS A 124 -10.45 -22.54 -7.26
N PHE A 125 -9.80 -21.81 -6.35
CA PHE A 125 -9.60 -22.30 -4.98
C PHE A 125 -10.94 -22.55 -4.27
N ARG A 126 -11.91 -21.65 -4.44
CA ARG A 126 -13.26 -21.77 -3.86
C ARG A 126 -14.04 -22.97 -4.40
N VAL A 127 -13.92 -23.26 -5.69
CA VAL A 127 -14.69 -24.31 -6.37
C VAL A 127 -14.06 -25.69 -6.18
N ASP A 128 -12.75 -25.80 -6.38
CA ASP A 128 -12.07 -27.09 -6.45
C ASP A 128 -11.46 -27.51 -5.10
N GLY A 129 -11.32 -26.58 -4.15
CA GLY A 129 -10.66 -26.83 -2.85
C GLY A 129 -9.18 -27.22 -2.98
N GLN A 130 -8.64 -27.17 -4.19
CA GLN A 130 -7.26 -27.49 -4.51
C GLN A 130 -6.43 -26.21 -4.56
N THR A 131 -5.26 -26.27 -3.94
CA THR A 131 -4.22 -25.24 -4.07
C THR A 131 -3.75 -25.17 -5.53
N PRO A 132 -3.23 -24.02 -5.99
CA PRO A 132 -2.38 -24.00 -7.17
C PRO A 132 -1.26 -25.06 -7.05
N GLU A 133 -0.75 -25.62 -8.16
CA GLU A 133 0.45 -26.49 -8.14
C GLU A 133 1.71 -25.75 -7.65
N ILE A 134 1.62 -24.41 -7.67
CA ILE A 134 2.54 -23.44 -7.09
C ILE A 134 2.23 -23.39 -5.59
N GLY A 135 3.24 -23.40 -4.70
CA GLY A 135 2.99 -23.28 -3.26
C GLY A 135 2.31 -21.96 -2.87
N GLY A 136 2.33 -21.57 -1.60
CA GLY A 136 1.47 -20.46 -1.17
C GLY A 136 1.75 -19.16 -1.92
N ILE A 137 0.68 -18.45 -2.24
CA ILE A 137 0.71 -17.20 -2.99
C ILE A 137 0.30 -16.07 -2.06
N ALA A 138 1.13 -15.05 -1.90
CA ALA A 138 0.74 -13.79 -1.31
C ALA A 138 0.42 -12.80 -2.43
N TRP A 139 -0.80 -12.28 -2.45
CA TRP A 139 -1.20 -11.24 -3.38
C TRP A 139 -1.46 -9.93 -2.66
N TYR A 140 -1.08 -8.84 -3.32
CA TYR A 140 -1.23 -7.47 -2.86
C TYR A 140 -1.92 -6.58 -3.87
N SER A 141 -2.87 -5.77 -3.40
CA SER A 141 -3.35 -4.58 -4.07
C SER A 141 -2.95 -3.35 -3.26
N PHE A 142 -2.30 -2.37 -3.88
CA PHE A 142 -1.82 -1.17 -3.20
C PHE A 142 -2.50 0.07 -3.78
N SER A 143 -2.83 1.04 -2.94
CA SER A 143 -3.09 2.39 -3.45
C SER A 143 -1.82 2.97 -4.04
N ARG A 144 -1.94 4.06 -4.80
CA ARG A 144 -0.76 4.86 -5.12
C ARG A 144 -0.11 5.31 -3.79
N PRO A 145 1.21 5.12 -3.61
CA PRO A 145 1.90 5.69 -2.47
C PRO A 145 1.86 7.21 -2.50
N VAL A 146 1.47 7.83 -1.40
CA VAL A 146 1.50 9.29 -1.25
C VAL A 146 2.66 9.67 -0.36
N PHE A 147 3.60 10.46 -0.89
CA PHE A 147 4.81 10.87 -0.19
C PHE A 147 4.67 12.29 0.37
N PHE A 148 5.03 12.50 1.63
CA PHE A 148 4.95 13.81 2.30
C PHE A 148 6.34 14.36 2.64
N GLN A 149 6.40 15.66 2.91
CA GLN A 149 7.58 16.34 3.46
C GLN A 149 8.89 15.95 2.75
N SER A 150 8.92 16.13 1.43
CA SER A 150 10.08 15.78 0.60
C SER A 150 10.53 14.31 0.70
N TYR A 151 9.56 13.37 0.76
CA TYR A 151 9.77 11.91 0.88
C TYR A 151 10.34 11.48 2.23
N LYS A 152 10.01 12.21 3.30
CA LYS A 152 10.28 11.77 4.68
C LYS A 152 9.23 10.77 5.16
N TYR A 153 7.98 10.95 4.73
CA TYR A 153 6.86 10.06 5.10
C TYR A 153 6.17 9.51 3.86
N ALA A 154 5.55 8.35 3.99
CA ALA A 154 4.72 7.76 2.95
C ALA A 154 3.44 7.17 3.55
N PHE A 155 2.35 7.28 2.80
CA PHE A 155 1.07 6.63 3.08
C PHE A 155 0.73 5.63 1.99
N VAL A 156 0.24 4.46 2.39
CA VAL A 156 -0.24 3.41 1.48
C VAL A 156 -1.45 2.73 2.12
N TYR A 157 -2.56 2.64 1.38
CA TYR A 157 -3.57 1.63 1.64
C TYR A 157 -3.14 0.34 0.93
N TYR A 158 -3.30 -0.80 1.59
CA TYR A 158 -3.15 -2.07 0.91
C TYR A 158 -4.19 -3.09 1.33
N GLU A 159 -4.46 -3.99 0.41
CA GLU A 159 -5.22 -5.20 0.58
C GLU A 159 -4.29 -6.38 0.27
N ARG A 160 -4.28 -7.38 1.15
CA ARG A 160 -3.49 -8.60 0.99
C ARG A 160 -4.37 -9.80 1.19
N PHE A 161 -4.13 -10.82 0.37
CA PHE A 161 -4.60 -12.17 0.65
C PHE A 161 -3.47 -13.17 0.44
N THR A 162 -3.40 -14.16 1.32
CA THR A 162 -2.51 -15.30 1.19
C THR A 162 -3.35 -16.53 0.88
N ILE A 163 -3.07 -17.18 -0.25
CA ILE A 163 -3.69 -18.43 -0.66
C ILE A 163 -2.68 -19.54 -0.34
N SER A 164 -2.96 -20.33 0.69
CA SER A 164 -2.19 -21.53 1.03
C SER A 164 -3.17 -22.62 1.45
N ALA A 165 -3.05 -23.87 1.02
CA ALA A 165 -3.98 -24.90 1.53
C ALA A 165 -3.65 -25.18 3.00
N PRO A 166 -4.65 -25.22 3.92
CA PRO A 166 -6.10 -25.13 3.72
C PRO A 166 -6.71 -23.74 4.01
N MET A 167 -5.91 -22.69 4.10
CA MET A 167 -6.30 -21.37 4.61
C MET A 167 -6.11 -20.24 3.58
N ILE A 168 -7.20 -19.50 3.34
CA ILE A 168 -7.10 -18.14 2.82
C ILE A 168 -7.03 -17.21 4.02
N ASP A 169 -5.93 -16.48 4.14
CA ASP A 169 -5.81 -15.36 5.07
C ASP A 169 -5.90 -14.05 4.30
N GLY A 170 -6.45 -13.01 4.93
CA GLY A 170 -6.74 -11.76 4.25
C GLY A 170 -6.78 -10.58 5.20
N GLY A 171 -6.36 -9.44 4.72
CA GLY A 171 -6.38 -8.22 5.49
C GLY A 171 -6.31 -6.98 4.63
N THR A 172 -6.98 -5.92 5.09
CA THR A 172 -6.85 -4.58 4.55
C THR A 172 -6.30 -3.67 5.62
N SER A 173 -5.39 -2.77 5.28
CA SER A 173 -4.81 -1.85 6.25
C SER A 173 -4.37 -0.54 5.63
N LEU A 174 -4.40 0.51 6.46
CA LEU A 174 -3.74 1.78 6.20
C LEU A 174 -2.38 1.78 6.85
N LEU A 175 -1.36 2.14 6.09
CA LEU A 175 0.03 2.12 6.54
C LEU A 175 0.65 3.50 6.39
N PHE A 176 1.36 3.94 7.44
CA PHE A 176 2.26 5.08 7.36
C PHE A 176 3.70 4.63 7.63
N PHE A 177 4.60 5.17 6.82
CA PHE A 177 6.02 4.91 6.88
C PHE A 177 6.81 6.19 7.11
N GLU A 178 7.89 6.07 7.86
CA GLU A 178 8.95 7.08 7.95
C GLU A 178 10.20 6.55 7.26
N LYS A 179 10.88 7.44 6.54
CA LYS A 179 12.16 7.14 5.93
C LYS A 179 13.28 7.33 6.95
N CYS A 180 14.02 6.27 7.23
CA CYS A 180 15.18 6.29 8.12
C CYS A 180 16.40 6.95 7.45
N ASP A 181 17.41 7.31 8.26
CA ASP A 181 18.65 7.96 7.78
C ASP A 181 19.46 7.07 6.81
N ASP A 182 19.31 5.75 6.92
CA ASP A 182 19.89 4.76 6.01
C ASP A 182 19.15 4.66 4.66
N GLY A 183 18.02 5.36 4.52
CA GLY A 183 17.19 5.42 3.33
C GLY A 183 16.13 4.32 3.23
N GLU A 184 16.01 3.44 4.23
CA GLU A 184 14.98 2.41 4.29
C GLU A 184 13.64 2.97 4.82
N TRP A 185 12.54 2.36 4.40
CA TRP A 185 11.19 2.73 4.87
C TRP A 185 10.79 1.87 6.06
N LYS A 186 10.51 2.52 7.19
CA LYS A 186 10.06 1.87 8.42
C LYS A 186 8.58 2.14 8.66
N LEU A 187 7.82 1.08 8.89
CA LEU A 187 6.42 1.19 9.29
C LEU A 187 6.33 1.83 10.68
N ILE A 188 5.64 2.96 10.77
CA ILE A 188 5.42 3.69 12.03
C ILE A 188 3.97 3.61 12.50
N LEU A 189 3.04 3.31 11.59
CA LEU A 189 1.63 3.11 11.90
C LEU A 189 1.01 2.09 10.95
N SER A 190 0.25 1.15 11.52
CA SER A 190 -0.59 0.23 10.77
C SER A 190 -1.98 0.18 11.41
N GLN A 191 -3.00 0.54 10.66
CA GLN A 191 -4.39 0.41 11.07
C GLN A 191 -5.06 -0.66 10.22
N MET A 192 -5.38 -1.80 10.86
CA MET A 192 -6.18 -2.83 10.22
C MET A 192 -7.62 -2.32 10.06
N LEU A 193 -8.14 -2.48 8.85
CA LEU A 193 -9.52 -2.16 8.51
C LEU A 193 -10.28 -3.48 8.58
N MET A 194 -11.10 -3.65 9.62
CA MET A 194 -11.92 -4.85 9.75
C MET A 194 -12.87 -4.94 8.54
N MET A 195 -12.91 -6.11 7.92
CA MET A 195 -13.93 -6.43 6.92
C MET A 195 -15.29 -6.41 7.63
N THR A 196 -16.15 -5.45 7.30
CA THR A 196 -17.58 -5.49 7.66
C THR A 196 -18.31 -6.48 6.79
#